data_AF-A0A6M1N5T5-F1
#
_entry.id   AF-A0A6M1N5T5-F1
#
_cell.length_a   1.000
_cell.length_b   1.000
_cell.length_c   1.000
_cell.angle_alpha   90.00
_cell.angle_beta   90.00
_cell.angle_gamma   90.00
#
_symmetry.space_group_name_H-M   'P 1'
#
loop_
_entity.id
_entity.type
_entity.pdbx_description
1 polymer ?
#
loop_
_entity_poly.entity_id
_entity_poly.type
_entity_poly.pdbx_seq_one_letter_code
_entity_poly.pdbx_strand_id
1 'polypeptide(L)'
;MKKALSFVVLFAGLGFLASAQDNTPTVKKDMRHRDKAVQERFEKKSPEEVAKIRTERLDKTLKFTDKQRQEVYAYNLDQAKKYKERAKVQKADRNAMREEMKADRERFKKLLTPDQQKILAEKYADQRNKRIDRNDRKFKGRSDGERPVRIQKDTNSVSKEDSKS
;
A
#
# COMPACT_ATOMS: atom_id res chain seq x y z
N MET A 1 13.86 -12.01 61.70
CA MET A 1 14.86 -12.28 60.64
C MET A 1 14.11 -12.90 59.46
N LYS A 2 13.76 -12.15 58.41
CA LYS A 2 14.49 -12.08 57.13
C LYS A 2 15.23 -13.38 56.79
N LYS A 3 14.68 -14.17 55.87
CA LYS A 3 15.40 -14.86 54.76
C LYS A 3 14.37 -15.52 53.84
N ALA A 4 14.32 -14.99 52.62
CA ALA A 4 13.51 -15.48 51.51
C ALA A 4 14.08 -16.81 51.02
N LEU A 5 13.21 -17.81 50.84
CA LEU A 5 13.52 -19.01 50.08
C LEU A 5 12.94 -18.84 48.68
N SER A 6 13.86 -18.71 47.75
CA SER A 6 13.73 -18.67 46.30
C SER A 6 13.03 -19.91 45.74
N PHE A 7 11.84 -19.74 45.17
CA PHE A 7 11.26 -20.69 44.22
C PHE A 7 11.61 -20.26 42.79
N VAL A 8 12.62 -20.90 42.23
CA VAL A 8 12.91 -20.87 40.79
C VAL A 8 11.86 -21.75 40.11
N VAL A 9 10.86 -21.13 39.48
CA VAL A 9 9.93 -21.84 38.58
C VAL A 9 10.65 -22.07 37.27
N LEU A 10 11.06 -23.31 37.08
CA LEU A 10 11.70 -23.82 35.88
C LEU A 10 10.66 -23.82 34.75
N PHE A 11 10.75 -22.86 33.83
CA PHE A 11 9.97 -22.81 32.60
C PHE A 11 10.35 -24.00 31.70
N ALA A 12 9.63 -25.10 31.83
CA ALA A 12 9.62 -26.19 30.86
C ALA A 12 8.23 -26.27 30.21
N GLY A 13 8.18 -26.08 28.89
CA GLY A 13 6.98 -26.39 28.11
C GLY A 13 6.38 -25.24 27.30
N LEU A 14 7.20 -24.58 26.46
CA LEU A 14 6.76 -24.22 25.10
C LEU A 14 6.15 -25.49 24.47
N GLY A 15 5.03 -25.53 23.77
CA GLY A 15 4.13 -24.51 23.27
C GLY A 15 3.15 -25.26 22.36
N PHE A 16 1.89 -24.83 22.38
CA PHE A 16 0.84 -25.24 21.46
C PHE A 16 1.37 -25.29 20.01
N LEU A 17 1.52 -26.47 19.42
CA LEU A 17 1.69 -26.58 17.96
C LEU A 17 0.31 -26.43 17.34
N ALA A 18 -0.02 -25.17 17.08
CA ALA A 18 -1.09 -24.75 16.21
C ALA A 18 -0.94 -25.44 14.84
N SER A 19 -2.05 -26.02 14.41
CA SER A 19 -2.37 -26.39 13.03
C SER A 19 -1.94 -25.31 12.04
N ALA A 20 -1.06 -25.65 11.07
CA ALA A 20 -0.98 -24.93 9.80
C ALA A 20 -0.03 -25.64 8.80
N GLN A 21 -0.56 -26.57 8.00
CA GLN A 21 0.00 -26.86 6.66
C GLN A 21 -1.12 -27.08 5.65
N ASP A 22 -2.02 -26.10 5.51
CA ASP A 22 -2.77 -25.92 4.27
C ASP A 22 -1.94 -25.02 3.35
N ASN A 23 -1.07 -25.66 2.56
CA ASN A 23 -0.35 -25.03 1.45
C ASN A 23 -1.31 -24.77 0.29
N THR A 24 -2.27 -23.87 0.47
CA THR A 24 -2.95 -23.26 -0.68
C THR A 24 -2.04 -22.16 -1.23
N PRO A 25 -1.70 -22.15 -2.54
CA PRO A 25 -0.94 -21.07 -3.13
C PRO A 25 -1.82 -19.82 -3.11
N THR A 26 -1.68 -18.98 -2.08
CA THR A 26 -2.25 -17.64 -2.09
C THR A 26 -1.58 -16.91 -3.25
N VAL A 27 -2.28 -16.78 -4.38
CA VAL A 27 -1.91 -15.86 -5.46
C VAL A 27 -1.90 -14.48 -4.84
N LYS A 28 -0.72 -14.00 -4.44
CA LYS A 28 -0.51 -12.61 -4.02
C LYS A 28 -0.81 -11.76 -5.24
N LYS A 29 -2.04 -11.27 -5.37
CA LYS A 29 -2.40 -10.28 -6.38
C LYS A 29 -1.39 -9.13 -6.26
N ASP A 30 -0.69 -8.84 -7.36
CA ASP A 30 0.18 -7.68 -7.52
C ASP A 30 -0.65 -6.38 -7.39
N MET A 31 -1.04 -6.03 -6.17
CA MET A 31 -1.68 -4.76 -5.84
C MET A 31 -0.62 -3.71 -5.50
N ARG A 32 0.31 -3.47 -6.43
CA ARG A 32 1.31 -2.41 -6.28
C ARG A 32 1.40 -1.69 -7.61
N HIS A 33 1.38 -0.35 -7.56
CA HIS A 33 1.55 0.62 -8.65
C HIS A 33 0.32 1.36 -9.19
N ARG A 34 -0.93 0.91 -8.98
CA ARG A 34 -2.09 1.69 -9.47
C ARG A 34 -2.47 2.87 -8.56
N ASP A 35 -2.14 2.82 -7.27
CA ASP A 35 -2.66 3.79 -6.29
C ASP A 35 -1.87 5.10 -6.20
N LYS A 36 -0.57 5.12 -6.54
CA LYS A 36 0.25 6.34 -6.37
C LYS A 36 -0.21 7.49 -7.27
N ALA A 37 -0.47 7.22 -8.54
CA ALA A 37 -0.90 8.24 -9.49
C ALA A 37 -2.30 8.79 -9.17
N VAL A 38 -3.18 7.95 -8.62
CA VAL A 38 -4.51 8.37 -8.16
C VAL A 38 -4.37 9.22 -6.89
N GLN A 39 -3.53 8.78 -5.96
CA GLN A 39 -3.25 9.49 -4.72
C GLN A 39 -2.65 10.89 -4.97
N GLU A 40 -1.65 11.00 -5.85
CA GLU A 40 -1.03 12.28 -6.23
C GLU A 40 -2.04 13.27 -6.84
N ARG A 41 -3.01 12.79 -7.62
CA ARG A 41 -4.06 13.64 -8.20
C ARG A 41 -4.98 14.25 -7.14
N PHE A 42 -5.23 13.54 -6.04
CA PHE A 42 -6.06 14.05 -4.95
C PHE A 42 -5.27 14.90 -3.95
N GLU A 43 -3.96 14.67 -3.81
CA GLU A 43 -3.10 15.48 -2.94
C GLU A 43 -2.96 16.93 -3.40
N LYS A 44 -3.06 17.18 -4.72
CA LYS A 44 -2.98 18.54 -5.30
C LYS A 44 -4.28 19.34 -5.20
N LYS A 45 -5.41 18.69 -4.87
CA LYS A 45 -6.73 19.32 -4.87
C LYS A 45 -7.07 19.93 -3.50
N SER A 46 -8.05 20.84 -3.49
CA SER A 46 -8.62 21.34 -2.23
C SER A 46 -9.49 20.26 -1.57
N PRO A 47 -9.62 20.23 -0.23
CA PRO A 47 -10.51 19.27 0.44
C PRO A 47 -11.95 19.31 -0.07
N GLU A 48 -12.46 20.49 -0.42
CA GLU A 48 -13.79 20.71 -0.99
C GLU A 48 -13.94 20.07 -2.36
N GLU A 49 -12.95 20.23 -3.24
CA GLU A 49 -12.97 19.63 -4.56
C GLU A 49 -12.89 18.10 -4.46
N VAL A 50 -12.08 17.57 -3.54
CA VAL A 50 -12.03 16.13 -3.26
C VAL A 50 -13.37 15.64 -2.73
N ALA A 51 -14.01 16.37 -1.82
CA ALA A 51 -15.31 16.02 -1.27
C ALA A 51 -16.37 15.97 -2.37
N LYS A 52 -16.42 17.00 -3.22
CA LYS A 52 -17.34 17.08 -4.36
C LYS A 52 -17.18 15.89 -5.30
N ILE A 53 -15.95 15.60 -5.74
CA ILE A 53 -15.66 14.47 -6.65
C ILE A 53 -16.08 13.14 -6.02
N ARG A 54 -15.83 12.95 -4.72
CA ARG A 54 -16.20 11.71 -4.01
C ARG A 54 -17.72 11.57 -3.90
N THR A 55 -18.41 12.64 -3.54
CA THR A 55 -19.87 12.65 -3.46
C THR A 55 -20.50 12.41 -4.82
N GLU A 56 -20.06 13.10 -5.87
CA GLU A 56 -20.57 12.90 -7.24
C GLU A 56 -20.33 11.48 -7.75
N ARG A 57 -19.17 10.89 -7.42
CA ARG A 57 -18.87 9.51 -7.82
C ARG A 57 -19.79 8.51 -7.13
N LEU A 58 -20.05 8.69 -5.84
CA LEU A 58 -20.96 7.82 -5.09
C LEU A 58 -22.41 8.02 -5.56
N ASP A 59 -22.80 9.26 -5.81
CA ASP A 59 -24.13 9.63 -6.27
C ASP A 59 -24.48 8.98 -7.63
N LYS A 60 -23.52 8.88 -8.55
CA LYS A 60 -23.73 8.17 -9.83
C LYS A 60 -24.14 6.70 -9.66
N THR A 61 -23.69 6.06 -8.58
CA THR A 61 -23.97 4.65 -8.32
C THR A 61 -25.16 4.47 -7.39
N LEU A 62 -25.29 5.32 -6.38
CA LEU A 62 -26.26 5.15 -5.28
C LEU A 62 -27.49 6.08 -5.40
N LYS A 63 -27.46 7.07 -6.30
CA LYS A 63 -28.55 8.02 -6.59
C LYS A 63 -29.13 8.65 -5.32
N PHE A 64 -28.36 9.51 -4.66
CA PHE A 64 -28.75 10.11 -3.40
C PHE A 64 -29.90 11.11 -3.57
N THR A 65 -30.76 11.20 -2.55
CA THR A 65 -31.65 12.36 -2.39
C THR A 65 -30.85 13.62 -2.05
N ASP A 66 -31.44 14.80 -2.20
CA ASP A 66 -30.72 16.06 -1.94
C ASP A 66 -30.23 16.18 -0.50
N LYS A 67 -31.03 15.74 0.47
CA LYS A 67 -30.65 15.72 1.88
C LYS A 67 -29.47 14.77 2.12
N GLN A 68 -29.52 13.56 1.57
CA GLN A 68 -28.42 12.59 1.67
C GLN A 68 -27.14 13.09 0.97
N ARG A 69 -27.27 13.75 -0.18
CA ARG A 69 -26.14 14.33 -0.92
C ARG A 69 -25.40 15.36 -0.06
N GLN A 70 -26.13 16.21 0.66
CA GLN A 70 -25.54 17.20 1.57
C GLN A 70 -24.82 16.54 2.76
N GLU A 71 -25.44 15.55 3.40
CA GLU A 71 -24.83 14.81 4.51
C GLU A 71 -23.57 14.05 4.07
N VAL A 72 -23.62 13.38 2.92
CA VAL A 72 -22.46 12.66 2.34
C VAL A 72 -21.35 13.63 1.94
N TYR A 73 -21.69 14.81 1.39
CA TYR A 73 -20.71 15.85 1.11
C TYR A 73 -20.00 16.34 2.38
N ALA A 74 -20.76 16.65 3.44
CA ALA A 74 -20.19 17.08 4.72
C ALA A 74 -19.25 16.01 5.31
N TYR A 75 -19.67 14.73 5.27
CA TYR A 75 -18.81 13.61 5.67
C TYR A 75 -17.52 13.54 4.84
N ASN A 76 -17.63 13.60 3.50
CA ASN A 76 -16.47 13.53 2.62
C ASN A 76 -15.52 14.71 2.80
N LEU A 77 -16.05 15.90 3.13
CA LEU A 77 -15.26 17.09 3.42
C LEU A 77 -14.43 16.93 4.70
N ASP A 78 -15.05 16.45 5.78
CA ASP A 78 -14.34 16.14 7.02
C ASP A 78 -13.21 15.11 6.78
N GLN A 79 -13.51 14.04 6.05
CA GLN A 79 -12.51 13.03 5.69
C GLN A 79 -11.37 13.60 4.84
N ALA A 80 -11.68 14.50 3.89
CA ALA A 80 -10.69 15.14 3.04
C ALA A 80 -9.77 16.07 3.85
N LYS A 81 -10.31 16.83 4.82
CA LYS A 81 -9.53 17.66 5.75
C LYS A 81 -8.58 16.79 6.58
N LYS A 82 -9.10 15.75 7.24
CA LYS A 82 -8.31 14.78 8.02
C LYS A 82 -7.21 14.09 7.19
N TYR A 83 -7.50 13.79 5.93
CA TYR A 83 -6.48 13.26 5.02
C TYR A 83 -5.37 14.27 4.76
N LYS A 84 -5.71 15.54 4.48
CA LYS A 84 -4.73 16.59 4.18
C LYS A 84 -3.83 16.89 5.37
N GLU A 85 -4.36 16.87 6.58
CA GLU A 85 -3.58 17.03 7.82
C GLU A 85 -2.60 15.87 8.02
N ARG A 86 -3.08 14.62 7.92
CA ARG A 86 -2.20 13.44 8.01
C ARG A 86 -1.13 13.44 6.92
N ALA A 87 -1.46 13.86 5.71
CA ALA A 87 -0.51 13.96 4.61
C ALA A 87 0.60 14.98 4.90
N LYS A 88 0.29 16.11 5.56
CA LYS A 88 1.31 17.09 5.98
C LYS A 88 2.27 16.49 7.00
N VAL A 89 1.76 15.83 8.04
CA VAL A 89 2.58 15.17 9.08
C VAL A 89 3.48 14.12 8.44
N GLN A 90 2.91 13.20 7.65
CA GLN A 90 3.70 12.17 6.97
C GLN A 90 4.74 12.74 6.01
N LYS A 91 4.47 13.88 5.35
CA LYS A 91 5.45 14.53 4.49
C LYS A 91 6.63 15.08 5.29
N ALA A 92 6.37 15.69 6.45
CA ALA A 92 7.40 16.16 7.35
C ALA A 92 8.27 14.99 7.86
N ASP A 93 7.64 13.93 8.36
CA ASP A 93 8.35 12.75 8.87
C ASP A 93 9.22 12.09 7.79
N ARG A 94 8.68 11.94 6.58
CA ARG A 94 9.43 11.40 5.44
C ARG A 94 10.62 12.26 5.06
N ASN A 95 10.50 13.58 5.17
CA ASN A 95 11.62 14.48 4.89
C ASN A 95 12.68 14.40 5.99
N ALA A 96 12.28 14.39 7.27
CA ALA A 96 13.20 14.22 8.39
C ALA A 96 13.99 12.91 8.28
N MET A 97 13.29 11.79 8.03
CA MET A 97 13.91 10.48 7.84
C MET A 97 14.87 10.46 6.63
N ARG A 98 14.55 11.19 5.55
CA ARG A 98 15.45 11.30 4.40
C ARG A 98 16.74 12.04 4.73
N GLU A 99 16.65 13.14 5.46
CA GLU A 99 17.85 13.89 5.86
C GLU A 99 18.69 13.10 6.85
N GLU A 100 18.07 12.40 7.80
CA GLU A 100 18.75 11.47 8.71
C GLU A 100 19.49 10.39 7.92
N MET A 101 18.83 9.71 6.99
CA MET A 101 19.46 8.70 6.13
C MET A 101 20.62 9.24 5.30
N LYS A 102 20.52 10.49 4.81
CA LYS A 102 21.63 11.12 4.07
C LYS A 102 22.82 11.35 5.00
N ALA A 103 22.60 11.94 6.15
CA ALA A 103 23.64 12.21 7.14
C ALA A 103 24.30 10.91 7.59
N ASP A 104 23.51 9.86 7.86
CA ASP A 104 24.01 8.56 8.29
C ASP A 104 24.82 7.88 7.17
N ARG A 105 24.37 8.00 5.92
CA ARG A 105 25.13 7.53 4.76
C ARG A 105 26.46 8.27 4.58
N GLU A 106 26.50 9.57 4.85
CA GLU A 106 27.74 10.35 4.82
C GLU A 106 28.69 9.95 5.95
N ARG A 107 28.17 9.75 7.16
CA ARG A 107 28.95 9.21 8.29
C ARG A 107 29.54 7.86 7.95
N PHE A 108 28.74 6.95 7.41
CA PHE A 108 29.20 5.63 6.98
C PHE A 108 30.29 5.71 5.91
N LYS A 109 30.14 6.58 4.90
CA LYS A 109 31.17 6.76 3.87
C LYS A 109 32.52 7.19 4.45
N LYS A 110 32.53 8.04 5.48
CA LYS A 110 33.77 8.50 6.14
C LYS A 110 34.52 7.38 6.86
N LEU A 111 33.87 6.26 7.18
CA LEU A 111 34.50 5.09 7.79
C LEU A 111 35.22 4.18 6.78
N LEU A 112 34.99 4.40 5.48
CA LEU A 112 35.52 3.53 4.43
C LEU A 112 36.83 4.08 3.88
N THR A 113 37.73 3.16 3.50
CA THR A 113 38.94 3.52 2.76
C THR A 113 38.60 4.03 1.35
N PRO A 114 39.49 4.79 0.68
CA PRO A 114 39.22 5.30 -0.66
C PRO A 114 38.86 4.20 -1.67
N ASP A 115 39.53 3.04 -1.61
CA ASP A 115 39.24 1.92 -2.50
C ASP A 115 37.89 1.26 -2.21
N GLN A 116 37.51 1.15 -0.93
CA GLN A 116 36.18 0.67 -0.54
C GLN A 116 35.06 1.62 -0.98
N GLN A 117 35.31 2.94 -0.96
CA GLN A 117 34.36 3.93 -1.45
C GLN A 117 34.12 3.79 -2.96
N LYS A 118 35.17 3.51 -3.76
CA LYS A 118 35.05 3.25 -5.20
C LYS A 118 34.20 2.01 -5.48
N ILE A 119 34.50 0.90 -4.81
CA ILE A 119 33.72 -0.35 -4.93
C ILE A 119 32.26 -0.11 -4.56
N LEU A 120 32.00 0.65 -3.50
CA LEU A 120 30.63 0.97 -3.08
C LEU A 120 29.89 1.85 -4.11
N ALA A 121 30.58 2.82 -4.71
CA ALA A 121 30.01 3.69 -5.74
C ALA A 121 29.64 2.89 -7.00
N GLU A 122 30.51 1.99 -7.45
CA GLU A 122 30.26 1.08 -8.58
C GLU A 122 29.05 0.18 -8.30
N LYS A 123 28.98 -0.43 -7.10
CA LYS A 123 27.82 -1.25 -6.70
C LYS A 123 26.52 -0.45 -6.74
N TYR A 124 26.52 0.82 -6.34
CA TYR A 124 25.32 1.66 -6.42
C TYR A 124 24.95 2.04 -7.86
N ALA A 125 25.94 2.30 -8.72
CA ALA A 125 25.71 2.55 -10.14
C ALA A 125 25.10 1.33 -10.84
N ASP A 126 25.66 0.16 -10.61
CA ASP A 126 25.15 -1.11 -11.15
C ASP A 126 23.71 -1.39 -10.70
N GLN A 127 23.42 -1.19 -9.41
CA GLN A 127 22.07 -1.37 -8.90
C GLN A 127 21.08 -0.37 -9.53
N ARG A 128 21.52 0.86 -9.82
CA ARG A 128 20.71 1.85 -10.51
C ARG A 128 20.42 1.43 -11.95
N ASN A 129 21.44 0.99 -12.69
CA ASN A 129 21.32 0.53 -14.07
C ASN A 129 20.40 -0.69 -14.16
N LYS A 130 20.58 -1.70 -13.28
CA LYS A 130 19.70 -2.88 -13.20
C LYS A 130 18.24 -2.57 -12.85
N ARG A 131 17.95 -1.40 -12.27
CA ARG A 131 16.56 -0.93 -12.03
C ARG A 131 15.98 -0.27 -13.27
N ILE A 132 16.79 0.51 -14.00
CA ILE A 132 16.41 1.15 -15.26
C ILE A 132 16.10 0.05 -16.30
N ASP A 133 17.02 -0.90 -16.49
CA ASP A 133 16.84 -2.01 -17.44
C ASP A 133 15.58 -2.84 -17.17
N ARG A 134 15.23 -3.04 -15.90
CA ARG A 134 14.02 -3.77 -15.51
C ARG A 134 12.74 -2.97 -15.79
N ASN A 135 12.80 -1.65 -15.69
CA ASN A 135 11.67 -0.80 -16.04
C ASN A 135 11.49 -0.71 -17.56
N ASP A 136 12.59 -0.63 -18.31
CA ASP A 136 12.56 -0.56 -19.78
C ASP A 136 12.03 -1.85 -20.41
N ARG A 137 12.45 -3.01 -19.89
CA ARG A 137 11.88 -4.30 -20.32
C ARG A 137 10.39 -4.45 -20.00
N LYS A 138 9.94 -3.93 -18.86
CA LYS A 138 8.51 -3.92 -18.48
C LYS A 138 7.67 -2.97 -19.36
N PHE A 139 8.27 -1.92 -19.90
CA PHE A 139 7.60 -0.99 -20.80
C PHE A 139 7.53 -1.53 -22.24
N LYS A 140 8.61 -2.16 -22.73
CA LYS A 140 8.69 -2.72 -24.09
C LYS A 140 7.81 -3.96 -24.30
N GLY A 141 7.56 -4.76 -23.25
CA GLY A 141 6.64 -5.91 -23.30
C GLY A 141 5.15 -5.57 -23.18
N ARG A 142 4.76 -4.29 -23.21
CA ARG A 142 3.35 -3.84 -23.16
C ARG A 142 2.92 -3.08 -24.42
N SER A 143 3.75 -3.06 -25.46
CA SER A 143 3.49 -2.36 -26.73
C SER A 143 2.38 -3.01 -27.54
N ASP A 144 2.16 -4.32 -27.39
CA ASP A 144 1.30 -5.06 -28.29
C ASP A 144 0.02 -5.53 -27.57
N GLY A 145 -0.99 -4.65 -27.54
CA GLY A 145 -2.43 -5.00 -27.57
C GLY A 145 -3.08 -5.77 -26.41
N GLU A 146 -2.38 -6.55 -25.61
CA GLU A 146 -2.99 -7.51 -24.69
C GLU A 146 -3.20 -6.90 -23.29
N ARG A 147 -4.25 -6.09 -23.14
CA ARG A 147 -4.91 -5.98 -21.83
C ARG A 147 -5.73 -7.26 -21.65
N PRO A 148 -5.53 -8.07 -20.60
CA PRO A 148 -6.40 -9.21 -20.37
C PRO A 148 -7.82 -8.69 -20.17
N VAL A 149 -8.70 -9.01 -21.11
CA VAL A 149 -10.13 -8.74 -21.02
C VAL A 149 -10.63 -9.51 -19.80
N ARG A 150 -11.18 -8.79 -18.82
CA ARG A 150 -11.95 -9.43 -17.74
C ARG A 150 -13.14 -10.11 -18.40
N ILE A 151 -13.07 -11.42 -18.57
CA ILE A 151 -14.25 -12.24 -18.85
C ILE A 151 -15.13 -12.13 -17.61
N GLN A 152 -16.19 -11.34 -17.70
CA GLN A 152 -17.29 -11.41 -16.75
C GLN A 152 -17.98 -12.74 -17.04
N LYS A 153 -17.85 -13.72 -16.12
CA LYS A 153 -18.73 -14.88 -16.14
C LYS A 153 -20.09 -14.39 -15.64
N ASP A 154 -21.01 -14.16 -16.55
CA ASP A 154 -22.41 -13.98 -16.24
C ASP A 154 -22.95 -15.31 -15.70
N THR A 155 -22.94 -15.48 -14.38
CA THR A 155 -23.72 -16.51 -13.72
C THR A 155 -25.10 -15.94 -13.43
N ASN A 156 -25.98 -15.98 -14.43
CA ASN A 156 -27.41 -15.81 -14.23
C ASN A 156 -28.16 -16.85 -15.06
N SER A 157 -28.16 -18.08 -14.56
CA SER A 157 -29.17 -19.08 -14.88
C SER A 157 -29.56 -19.80 -13.59
N VAL A 158 -30.26 -19.06 -12.73
CA VAL A 158 -31.01 -19.61 -11.60
C VAL A 158 -32.38 -20.04 -12.12
N SER A 159 -32.58 -21.37 -12.06
CA SER A 159 -33.83 -22.10 -11.84
C SER A 159 -35.09 -21.71 -12.62
N LYS A 160 -35.49 -22.59 -13.54
CA LYS A 160 -36.88 -23.03 -13.65
C LYS A 160 -36.88 -24.56 -13.74
N GLU A 161 -36.87 -25.20 -12.58
CA GLU A 161 -37.46 -26.53 -12.43
C GLU A 161 -38.96 -26.35 -12.21
N ASP A 162 -39.73 -27.10 -13.00
CA ASP A 162 -40.90 -27.85 -12.59
C ASP A 162 -42.02 -27.16 -11.80
N SER A 163 -43.10 -26.88 -12.52
CA SER A 163 -44.45 -27.11 -11.99
C SER A 163 -45.31 -27.80 -13.03
N LYS A 164 -45.46 -29.13 -12.88
CA LYS A 164 -46.56 -29.95 -13.39
C LYS A 164 -47.90 -29.25 -13.14
N SER A 165 -48.79 -29.21 -14.12
CA SER A 165 -50.00 -30.04 -14.15
C SER A 165 -50.66 -30.02 -15.52
#